data_AF-A0A961IBK9-F1
#
_entry.id   AF-A0A961IBK9-F1
#
_cell.length_a   1.000
_cell.length_b   1.000
_cell.length_c   1.000
_cell.angle_alpha   90.00
_cell.angle_beta   90.00
_cell.angle_gamma   90.00
#
_symmetry.space_group_name_H-M   'P 1'
#
loop_
_entity.id
_entity.type
_entity.pdbx_description
1 polymer ?
#
loop_
_entity_poly.entity_id
_entity_poly.type
_entity_poly.pdbx_seq_one_letter_code
_entity_poly.pdbx_strand_id
1 'polypeptide(L)'
;YDWYPLLDATLTGSVFEWHRTYLAHFTYGENLPLGLAPDFCSREFLETVPAEVRIDDLRAYVFKHIDRYDVEIFFQPPDLRQYRLDFSMASARSQRLVRDVLATDAQLQYKGLGDYLLKYPEVMRPFPSCLEIELSADTDGLAPVCYPTLDAGKSRSGAHLEMSLIEKLIQEIEAHALVDDLSIILGGPGECGLHPNFLEIVHRLAGSDSVRQLFIETYGLALTPEMQTALNEIPAAEKIQLIIRCNTLQADRFSALYGVDRLAQQLQHVQALEARTDLRYTVYAEMLRMEINADEVDDLFERFKETGIQVLLAAYNRFAGRLPERRAADLTPLHRDFCWHLARDVYINAEAKIPLCKQDPYALGPMVMDFHTSTLMDYWQHTLAWHAASVRGRHESIPMPCLQCDEWYTFNA
;
A
#
# COMPACT_ATOMS: atom_id res chain seq x y z
N TYR A 1 4.18 28.08 -17.13
CA TYR A 1 5.13 27.15 -17.75
C TYR A 1 6.20 26.68 -16.76
N ASP A 2 6.81 27.56 -15.96
CA ASP A 2 7.88 27.16 -15.01
C ASP A 2 7.48 26.19 -13.88
N TRP A 3 6.17 26.02 -13.61
CA TRP A 3 5.66 25.17 -12.52
C TRP A 3 5.17 23.80 -13.01
N TYR A 4 4.97 23.63 -14.32
CA TYR A 4 4.47 22.40 -14.97
C TYR A 4 5.23 22.17 -16.28
N PRO A 5 6.46 21.66 -16.21
CA PRO A 5 7.38 21.62 -17.36
C PRO A 5 7.02 20.57 -18.40
N LEU A 6 6.15 19.62 -18.06
CA LEU A 6 5.64 18.58 -18.98
C LEU A 6 4.19 18.84 -19.41
N LEU A 7 3.66 20.06 -19.21
CA LEU A 7 2.31 20.39 -19.65
C LEU A 7 2.18 20.22 -21.16
N ASP A 8 1.28 19.34 -21.58
CA ASP A 8 0.98 19.06 -22.98
C ASP A 8 -0.03 20.10 -23.48
N ALA A 9 0.46 21.10 -24.23
CA ALA A 9 -0.36 22.18 -24.73
C ALA A 9 -1.45 21.72 -25.71
N THR A 10 -1.19 20.65 -26.48
CA THR A 10 -2.16 20.12 -27.45
C THR A 10 -3.30 19.42 -26.73
N LEU A 11 -2.94 18.61 -25.73
CA LEU A 11 -3.91 17.95 -24.85
C LEU A 11 -4.74 18.98 -24.08
N THR A 12 -4.09 19.97 -23.47
CA THR A 12 -4.74 21.06 -22.73
C THR A 12 -5.75 21.80 -23.60
N GLY A 13 -5.39 22.13 -24.84
CA GLY A 13 -6.31 22.75 -25.80
C GLY A 13 -7.53 21.86 -26.09
N SER A 14 -7.33 20.54 -26.18
CA SER A 14 -8.42 19.59 -26.43
C SER A 14 -9.39 19.51 -25.24
N VAL A 15 -8.88 19.49 -24.00
CA VAL A 15 -9.71 19.52 -22.79
C VAL A 15 -10.50 20.83 -22.70
N PHE A 16 -9.86 21.96 -23.02
CA PHE A 16 -10.52 23.27 -23.00
C PHE A 16 -11.64 23.38 -24.04
N GLU A 17 -11.42 22.93 -25.27
CA GLU A 17 -12.46 22.90 -26.29
C GLU A 17 -13.62 21.99 -25.90
N TRP A 18 -13.35 20.86 -25.23
CA TRP A 18 -14.39 20.01 -24.64
C TRP A 18 -15.21 20.78 -23.61
N HIS A 19 -14.54 21.37 -22.62
CA HIS A 19 -15.17 22.18 -21.56
C HIS A 19 -16.09 23.26 -22.13
N ARG A 20 -15.63 23.97 -23.17
CA ARG A 20 -16.41 25.02 -23.85
C ARG A 20 -17.57 24.49 -24.66
N THR A 21 -17.39 23.38 -25.37
CA THR A 21 -18.42 22.80 -26.24
C THR A 21 -19.66 22.39 -25.44
N TYR A 22 -19.44 21.85 -24.24
CA TYR A 22 -20.50 21.38 -23.36
C TYR A 22 -20.92 22.38 -22.28
N LEU A 23 -20.29 23.57 -22.24
CA LEU A 23 -20.58 24.63 -21.26
C LEU A 23 -20.51 24.13 -19.81
N ALA A 24 -19.57 23.24 -19.52
CA ALA A 24 -19.49 22.57 -18.23
C ALA A 24 -19.12 23.53 -17.09
N HIS A 25 -19.59 23.25 -15.88
CA HIS A 25 -19.11 23.90 -14.66
C HIS A 25 -17.69 23.46 -14.32
N PHE A 26 -17.40 22.18 -14.53
CA PHE A 26 -16.09 21.59 -14.27
C PHE A 26 -15.76 20.52 -15.32
N THR A 27 -14.51 20.46 -15.78
CA THR A 27 -14.03 19.41 -16.67
C THR A 27 -12.68 18.91 -16.19
N TYR A 28 -12.54 17.59 -16.10
CA TYR A 28 -11.30 16.95 -15.68
C TYR A 28 -10.93 15.81 -16.61
N GLY A 29 -9.63 15.49 -16.64
CA GLY A 29 -9.14 14.30 -17.33
C GLY A 29 -9.24 13.06 -16.44
N GLU A 30 -10.05 12.09 -16.84
CA GLU A 30 -10.21 10.84 -16.08
C GLU A 30 -8.92 10.01 -16.09
N ASN A 31 -8.27 9.90 -17.26
CA ASN A 31 -7.11 9.05 -17.46
C ASN A 31 -5.80 9.82 -17.68
N LEU A 32 -5.79 11.10 -17.32
CA LEU A 32 -4.63 11.98 -17.48
C LEU A 32 -3.84 12.05 -16.16
N PRO A 33 -2.54 11.74 -16.17
CA PRO A 33 -1.64 12.01 -15.05
C PRO A 33 -1.69 13.48 -14.63
N LEU A 34 -1.62 13.72 -13.33
CA LEU A 34 -1.51 15.08 -12.78
C LEU A 34 -0.28 15.78 -13.36
N GLY A 35 -0.41 17.07 -13.67
CA GLY A 35 0.67 17.90 -14.21
C GLY A 35 0.87 17.88 -15.73
N LEU A 36 0.19 16.99 -16.47
CA LEU A 36 0.23 16.98 -17.95
C LEU A 36 -0.84 17.87 -18.59
N ALA A 37 -2.01 17.99 -17.97
CA ALA A 37 -3.06 18.90 -18.39
C ALA A 37 -3.81 19.42 -17.14
N PRO A 38 -4.29 20.67 -17.15
CA PRO A 38 -5.08 21.20 -16.06
C PRO A 38 -6.53 20.71 -16.12
N ASP A 39 -7.19 20.74 -14.96
CA ASP A 39 -8.65 20.75 -14.90
C ASP A 39 -9.17 22.16 -15.21
N PHE A 40 -10.38 22.24 -15.76
CA PHE A 40 -11.04 23.50 -16.09
C PHE A 40 -12.28 23.71 -15.23
N CYS A 41 -12.46 24.93 -14.75
CA CYS A 41 -13.70 25.37 -14.10
C CYS A 41 -14.24 26.61 -14.82
N SER A 42 -15.56 26.73 -14.90
CA SER A 42 -16.19 27.91 -15.46
C SER A 42 -16.25 29.04 -14.42
N ARG A 43 -16.45 30.25 -14.91
CA ARG A 43 -16.70 31.40 -14.03
C ARG A 43 -17.98 31.21 -13.19
N GLU A 44 -19.02 30.68 -13.81
CA GLU A 44 -20.31 30.41 -13.16
C GLU A 44 -20.13 29.46 -11.96
N PHE A 45 -19.34 28.40 -12.13
CA PHE A 45 -18.97 27.51 -11.03
C PHE A 45 -18.40 28.31 -9.84
N LEU A 46 -17.40 29.17 -10.08
CA LEU A 46 -16.76 29.95 -9.01
C LEU A 46 -17.73 30.93 -8.33
N GLU A 47 -18.74 31.43 -9.02
CA GLU A 47 -19.76 32.33 -8.46
C GLU A 47 -20.79 31.59 -7.59
N THR A 48 -20.94 30.27 -7.77
CA THR A 48 -21.83 29.43 -6.95
C THR A 48 -21.17 28.87 -5.68
N VAL A 49 -19.84 28.86 -5.63
CA VAL A 49 -19.11 28.41 -4.44
C VAL A 49 -19.25 29.47 -3.33
N PRO A 50 -19.79 29.12 -2.14
CA PRO A 50 -19.93 30.09 -1.05
C PRO A 50 -18.56 30.61 -0.60
N ALA A 51 -18.44 31.93 -0.40
CA ALA A 51 -17.17 32.60 -0.11
C ALA A 51 -16.53 32.13 1.22
N GLU A 52 -17.33 31.58 2.13
CA GLU A 52 -16.88 31.07 3.43
C GLU A 52 -16.31 29.65 3.35
N VAL A 53 -16.48 28.96 2.21
CA VAL A 53 -16.01 27.59 2.04
C VAL A 53 -14.55 27.59 1.62
N ARG A 54 -13.69 27.05 2.49
CA ARG A 54 -12.33 26.69 2.13
C ARG A 54 -12.35 25.40 1.31
N ILE A 55 -11.83 25.46 0.10
CA ILE A 55 -11.65 24.31 -0.80
C ILE A 55 -10.16 23.99 -0.87
N ASP A 56 -9.74 22.91 -0.20
CA ASP A 56 -8.35 22.44 -0.27
C ASP A 56 -8.10 21.57 -1.52
N ASP A 57 -9.12 20.83 -1.98
CA ASP A 57 -9.09 20.06 -3.23
C ASP A 57 -10.40 20.33 -4.01
N LEU A 58 -10.24 20.99 -5.16
CA LEU A 58 -11.35 21.37 -6.03
C LEU A 58 -12.07 20.16 -6.62
N ARG A 59 -11.33 19.12 -7.03
CA ARG A 59 -11.91 17.92 -7.65
C ARG A 59 -12.71 17.14 -6.61
N ALA A 60 -12.17 16.97 -5.40
CA ALA A 60 -12.87 16.33 -4.29
C ALA A 60 -14.16 17.09 -3.89
N TYR A 61 -14.09 18.43 -3.85
CA TYR A 61 -15.26 19.26 -3.60
C TYR A 61 -16.35 19.07 -4.66
N VAL A 62 -15.98 19.12 -5.94
CA VAL A 62 -16.93 18.93 -7.06
C VAL A 62 -17.57 17.54 -6.97
N PHE A 63 -16.81 16.48 -6.69
CA PHE A 63 -17.37 15.12 -6.61
C PHE A 63 -18.32 14.94 -5.43
N LYS A 64 -18.07 15.59 -4.29
CA LYS A 64 -18.99 15.61 -3.15
C LYS A 64 -20.31 16.33 -3.45
N HIS A 65 -20.30 17.19 -4.47
CA HIS A 65 -21.43 18.04 -4.88
C HIS A 65 -21.78 17.84 -6.35
N ILE A 66 -21.55 16.64 -6.88
CA ILE A 66 -21.72 16.34 -8.31
C ILE A 66 -23.16 16.50 -8.79
N ASP A 67 -24.13 16.43 -7.86
CA ASP A 67 -25.55 16.71 -8.09
C ASP A 67 -25.86 18.18 -8.39
N ARG A 68 -24.91 19.09 -8.12
CA ARG A 68 -25.08 20.54 -8.25
C ARG A 68 -24.36 21.16 -9.43
N TYR A 69 -23.46 20.41 -10.07
CA TYR A 69 -22.55 20.93 -11.09
C TYR A 69 -22.60 20.08 -12.35
N ASP A 70 -22.57 20.73 -13.51
CA ASP A 70 -22.41 20.08 -14.79
C ASP A 70 -20.93 19.71 -14.94
N VAL A 71 -20.63 18.44 -14.73
CA VAL A 71 -19.28 17.89 -14.75
C VAL A 71 -19.06 17.10 -16.02
N GLU A 72 -18.04 17.48 -16.78
CA GLU A 72 -17.63 16.77 -17.98
C GLU A 72 -16.35 15.96 -17.74
N ILE A 73 -16.34 14.75 -18.29
CA ILE A 73 -15.25 13.81 -18.15
C ILE A 73 -14.51 13.73 -19.48
N PHE A 74 -13.26 14.18 -19.50
CA PHE A 74 -12.40 14.06 -20.67
C PHE A 74 -11.58 12.77 -20.63
N PHE A 75 -11.54 12.07 -21.75
CA PHE A 75 -10.77 10.84 -21.91
C PHE A 75 -9.96 10.87 -23.21
N GLN A 76 -8.69 10.43 -23.14
CA GLN A 76 -7.78 10.40 -24.29
C GLN A 76 -6.96 9.11 -24.27
N PRO A 77 -6.98 8.25 -25.30
CA PRO A 77 -6.07 7.11 -25.37
C PRO A 77 -4.59 7.54 -25.48
N PRO A 78 -3.64 6.76 -24.93
CA PRO A 78 -3.81 5.47 -24.23
C PRO A 78 -4.27 5.61 -22.77
N ASP A 79 -4.91 4.59 -22.18
CA ASP A 79 -5.20 4.58 -20.72
C ASP A 79 -3.95 4.20 -19.93
N LEU A 80 -3.46 5.13 -19.11
CA LEU A 80 -2.24 4.99 -18.32
C LEU A 80 -2.51 5.07 -16.81
N ARG A 81 -3.78 4.99 -16.37
CA ARG A 81 -4.15 5.07 -14.94
C ARG A 81 -3.49 3.98 -14.11
N GLN A 82 -3.26 2.82 -14.71
CA GLN A 82 -2.52 1.70 -14.12
C GLN A 82 -1.12 2.12 -13.64
N TYR A 83 -0.49 3.17 -14.18
CA TYR A 83 0.85 3.61 -13.76
C TYR A 83 0.85 4.63 -12.61
N ARG A 84 -0.31 5.18 -12.23
CA ARG A 84 -0.48 6.25 -11.21
C ARG A 84 0.62 7.31 -11.25
N LEU A 85 0.90 7.82 -12.44
CA LEU A 85 1.95 8.82 -12.64
C LEU A 85 1.52 10.18 -12.09
N ASP A 86 2.48 10.89 -11.52
CA ASP A 86 2.30 12.24 -10.99
C ASP A 86 3.44 13.14 -11.48
N PHE A 87 3.09 14.11 -12.34
CA PHE A 87 3.98 15.14 -12.86
C PHE A 87 3.69 16.51 -12.26
N SER A 88 2.94 16.59 -11.15
CA SER A 88 2.56 17.85 -10.49
C SER A 88 3.72 18.58 -9.83
N MET A 89 4.87 17.91 -9.65
CA MET A 89 6.02 18.38 -8.87
C MET A 89 5.73 18.62 -7.37
N ALA A 90 4.58 18.16 -6.86
CA ALA A 90 4.17 18.36 -5.47
C ALA A 90 4.99 17.53 -4.47
N SER A 91 5.58 16.42 -4.91
CA SER A 91 6.44 15.54 -4.11
C SER A 91 7.81 15.39 -4.74
N ALA A 92 8.83 15.04 -3.96
CA ALA A 92 10.16 14.82 -4.53
C ALA A 92 10.21 13.57 -5.45
N ARG A 93 9.29 12.58 -5.32
CA ARG A 93 9.10 11.53 -6.33
C ARG A 93 8.61 12.10 -7.66
N SER A 94 7.58 12.96 -7.62
CA SER A 94 7.07 13.61 -8.83
C SER A 94 8.12 14.53 -9.48
N GLN A 95 8.90 15.27 -8.69
CA GLN A 95 10.01 16.10 -9.18
C GLN A 95 11.11 15.26 -9.84
N ARG A 96 11.47 14.13 -9.25
CA ARG A 96 12.42 13.17 -9.84
C ARG A 96 11.88 12.61 -11.16
N LEU A 97 10.62 12.16 -11.19
CA LEU A 97 9.99 11.65 -12.40
C LEU A 97 10.03 12.69 -13.52
N VAL A 98 9.61 13.92 -13.22
CA VAL A 98 9.65 15.05 -14.17
C VAL A 98 11.07 15.31 -14.68
N ARG A 99 12.06 15.37 -13.79
CA ARG A 99 13.47 15.59 -14.16
C ARG A 99 14.00 14.49 -15.06
N ASP A 100 13.74 13.22 -14.72
CA ASP A 100 14.25 12.07 -15.45
C ASP A 100 13.59 11.98 -16.86
N VAL A 101 12.31 12.37 -16.97
CA VAL A 101 11.63 12.56 -18.26
C VAL A 101 12.26 13.68 -19.07
N LEU A 102 12.40 14.89 -18.51
CA LEU A 102 12.98 16.05 -19.23
C LEU A 102 14.41 15.79 -19.72
N ALA A 103 15.20 15.02 -18.96
CA ALA A 103 16.55 14.65 -19.35
C ALA A 103 16.60 13.71 -20.57
N THR A 104 15.51 12.98 -20.82
CA THR A 104 15.44 11.95 -21.86
C THR A 104 14.61 12.40 -23.06
N ASP A 105 13.47 13.05 -22.82
CA ASP A 105 12.54 13.58 -23.81
C ASP A 105 11.80 14.80 -23.25
N ALA A 106 12.37 15.99 -23.47
CA ALA A 106 11.78 17.26 -23.06
C ALA A 106 10.55 17.68 -23.89
N GLN A 107 10.16 16.92 -24.91
CA GLN A 107 8.99 17.19 -25.74
C GLN A 107 7.96 16.06 -25.65
N LEU A 108 8.07 15.20 -24.63
CA LEU A 108 7.18 14.07 -24.42
C LEU A 108 5.72 14.55 -24.32
N GLN A 109 4.91 14.06 -25.24
CA GLN A 109 3.46 14.27 -25.24
C GLN A 109 2.75 13.07 -24.63
N TYR A 110 1.53 13.28 -24.13
CA TYR A 110 0.74 12.22 -23.50
C TYR A 110 0.57 10.98 -24.39
N LYS A 111 0.38 11.17 -25.70
CA LYS A 111 0.24 10.06 -26.65
C LYS A 111 1.48 9.16 -26.74
N GLY A 112 2.68 9.70 -26.52
CA GLY A 112 3.95 8.96 -26.53
C GLY A 112 4.36 8.41 -25.16
N LEU A 113 3.61 8.75 -24.10
CA LEU A 113 4.01 8.41 -22.73
C LEU A 113 4.05 6.90 -22.50
N GLY A 114 3.10 6.13 -23.04
CA GLY A 114 3.12 4.67 -22.92
C GLY A 114 4.40 4.04 -23.48
N ASP A 115 4.79 4.42 -24.71
CA ASP A 115 6.01 3.93 -25.36
C ASP A 115 7.27 4.36 -24.59
N TYR A 116 7.25 5.57 -24.04
CA TYR A 116 8.33 6.07 -23.19
C TYR A 116 8.53 5.18 -21.95
N LEU A 117 7.45 4.82 -21.24
CA LEU A 117 7.52 3.97 -20.03
C LEU A 117 8.00 2.56 -20.35
N LEU A 118 7.62 2.00 -21.50
CA LEU A 118 8.12 0.71 -21.97
C LEU A 118 9.63 0.75 -22.27
N LYS A 119 10.11 1.88 -22.78
CA LYS A 119 11.53 2.09 -23.10
C LYS A 119 12.36 2.33 -21.83
N TYR A 120 11.87 3.16 -20.92
CA TYR A 120 12.56 3.62 -19.70
C TYR A 120 11.78 3.27 -18.41
N PRO A 121 11.52 1.98 -18.10
CA PRO A 121 10.70 1.59 -16.95
C PRO A 121 11.29 1.98 -15.59
N GLU A 122 12.59 2.27 -15.52
CA GLU A 122 13.31 2.71 -14.32
C GLU A 122 12.80 4.05 -13.76
N VAL A 123 12.21 4.91 -14.59
CA VAL A 123 11.69 6.22 -14.16
C VAL A 123 10.55 6.10 -13.15
N MET A 124 9.82 4.99 -13.20
CA MET A 124 8.72 4.68 -12.27
C MET A 124 9.21 4.05 -10.97
N ARG A 125 10.51 3.81 -10.84
CA ARG A 125 11.10 3.01 -9.76
C ARG A 125 12.23 3.75 -9.03
N PRO A 126 12.01 4.98 -8.54
CA PRO A 126 13.08 5.81 -7.96
C PRO A 126 13.67 5.23 -6.67
N PHE A 127 12.79 4.78 -5.77
CA PHE A 127 13.05 4.16 -4.47
C PHE A 127 11.76 3.40 -4.09
N PRO A 128 11.78 2.37 -3.21
CA PRO A 128 10.55 1.79 -2.69
C PRO A 128 9.61 2.83 -2.12
N SER A 129 8.30 2.61 -2.23
CA SER A 129 7.28 3.40 -1.53
C SER A 129 6.60 2.64 -0.41
N CYS A 130 6.75 1.31 -0.39
CA CYS A 130 6.25 0.46 0.66
C CYS A 130 7.34 -0.51 1.12
N LEU A 131 7.59 -0.59 2.42
CA LEU A 131 8.41 -1.64 3.03
C LEU A 131 7.51 -2.49 3.92
N GLU A 132 7.42 -3.78 3.63
CA GLU A 132 6.77 -4.74 4.51
C GLU A 132 7.86 -5.51 5.27
N ILE A 133 7.74 -5.56 6.59
CA ILE A 133 8.79 -6.04 7.48
C ILE A 133 8.17 -6.99 8.50
N GLU A 134 8.64 -8.22 8.48
CA GLU A 134 8.35 -9.19 9.52
C GLU A 134 9.37 -9.02 10.66
N LEU A 135 8.96 -8.41 11.77
CA LEU A 135 9.87 -8.16 12.90
C LEU A 135 10.24 -9.45 13.64
N SER A 136 9.27 -10.34 13.83
CA SER A 136 9.43 -11.61 14.53
C SER A 136 8.71 -12.70 13.75
N ALA A 137 9.32 -13.89 13.67
CA ALA A 137 8.71 -15.07 13.09
C ALA A 137 7.83 -15.83 14.09
N ASP A 138 7.87 -15.48 15.38
CA ASP A 138 7.03 -16.11 16.39
C ASP A 138 5.57 -15.70 16.21
N THR A 139 4.67 -16.63 16.52
CA THR A 139 3.21 -16.47 16.36
C THR A 139 2.45 -16.72 17.65
N ASP A 140 3.16 -16.83 18.78
CA ASP A 140 2.60 -17.24 20.08
C ASP A 140 1.78 -18.55 19.98
N GLY A 141 2.22 -19.49 19.14
CA GLY A 141 1.54 -20.77 18.93
C GLY A 141 0.36 -20.74 17.95
N LEU A 142 0.06 -19.60 17.30
CA LEU A 142 -0.88 -19.57 16.18
C LEU A 142 -0.30 -20.30 14.96
N ALA A 143 -1.18 -20.95 14.21
CA ALA A 143 -0.93 -21.57 12.91
C ALA A 143 -1.93 -20.99 11.88
N PRO A 144 -1.71 -19.75 11.40
CA PRO A 144 -2.65 -19.07 10.52
C PRO A 144 -2.71 -19.75 9.15
N VAL A 145 -3.91 -20.13 8.70
CA VAL A 145 -4.13 -20.77 7.38
C VAL A 145 -4.06 -19.79 6.20
N CYS A 146 -3.91 -18.49 6.49
CA CYS A 146 -3.72 -17.43 5.50
C CYS A 146 -2.27 -17.25 5.07
N TYR A 147 -1.32 -18.02 5.60
CA TYR A 147 0.07 -18.07 5.14
C TYR A 147 0.47 -19.49 4.73
N PRO A 148 1.38 -19.65 3.76
CA PRO A 148 1.93 -20.96 3.42
C PRO A 148 2.58 -21.61 4.65
N THR A 149 2.57 -22.94 4.74
CA THR A 149 3.30 -23.64 5.80
C THR A 149 4.73 -23.93 5.35
N LEU A 150 5.70 -23.84 6.27
CA LEU A 150 7.05 -24.37 6.04
C LEU A 150 7.04 -25.89 5.94
N ASP A 151 8.03 -26.45 5.23
CA ASP A 151 8.23 -27.90 5.16
C ASP A 151 8.46 -28.50 6.55
N ALA A 152 8.04 -29.75 6.74
CA ALA A 152 8.26 -30.49 7.98
C ALA A 152 9.74 -30.47 8.40
N GLY A 153 10.00 -30.02 9.64
CA GLY A 153 11.35 -29.93 10.21
C GLY A 153 12.05 -28.59 10.00
N LYS A 154 11.48 -27.67 9.21
CA LYS A 154 11.93 -26.27 9.14
C LYS A 154 11.11 -25.44 10.13
N SER A 155 11.80 -24.65 10.96
CA SER A 155 11.20 -23.72 11.89
C SER A 155 12.02 -22.44 11.91
N ARG A 156 11.34 -21.31 12.07
CA ARG A 156 11.95 -19.99 12.28
C ARG A 156 11.64 -19.44 13.67
N SER A 157 11.14 -20.27 14.58
CA SER A 157 10.79 -19.81 15.93
C SER A 157 12.01 -19.19 16.62
N GLY A 158 11.79 -18.06 17.28
CA GLY A 158 12.83 -17.23 17.87
C GLY A 158 13.59 -16.34 16.89
N ALA A 159 13.36 -16.44 15.57
CA ALA A 159 13.94 -15.51 14.62
C ALA A 159 13.25 -14.14 14.74
N HIS A 160 14.04 -13.10 14.89
CA HIS A 160 13.58 -11.72 14.90
C HIS A 160 14.70 -10.80 14.39
N LEU A 161 14.32 -9.63 13.87
CA LEU A 161 15.30 -8.64 13.43
C LEU A 161 16.05 -8.06 14.63
N GLU A 162 17.36 -7.89 14.53
CA GLU A 162 18.12 -7.21 15.57
C GLU A 162 17.92 -5.69 15.49
N MET A 163 18.01 -5.00 16.63
CA MET A 163 17.94 -3.53 16.68
C MET A 163 18.99 -2.86 15.78
N SER A 164 20.17 -3.47 15.60
CA SER A 164 21.21 -3.00 14.68
C SER A 164 20.73 -2.92 13.23
N LEU A 165 19.91 -3.89 12.79
CA LEU A 165 19.32 -3.90 11.46
C LEU A 165 18.19 -2.88 11.34
N ILE A 166 17.41 -2.67 12.40
CA ILE A 166 16.38 -1.61 12.43
C ILE A 166 17.04 -0.23 12.32
N GLU A 167 18.15 0.00 13.02
CA GLU A 167 18.92 1.24 12.93
C GLU A 167 19.49 1.44 11.54
N LYS A 168 20.06 0.39 10.94
CA LYS A 168 20.51 0.40 9.54
C LYS A 168 19.36 0.76 8.60
N LEU A 169 18.20 0.13 8.76
CA LEU A 169 17.01 0.38 7.96
C LEU A 169 16.58 1.86 8.02
N ILE A 170 16.48 2.42 9.21
CA ILE A 170 16.11 3.83 9.41
C ILE A 170 17.13 4.74 8.73
N GLN A 171 18.43 4.49 8.90
CA GLN A 171 19.48 5.27 8.25
C GLN A 171 19.37 5.21 6.72
N GLU A 172 19.09 4.04 6.14
CA GLU A 172 18.93 3.91 4.70
C GLU A 172 17.67 4.61 4.18
N ILE A 173 16.57 4.56 4.93
CA ILE A 173 15.34 5.29 4.61
C ILE A 173 15.59 6.80 4.67
N GLU A 174 16.23 7.30 5.71
CA GLU A 174 16.54 8.74 5.85
C GLU A 174 17.54 9.22 4.79
N ALA A 175 18.44 8.36 4.31
CA ALA A 175 19.40 8.68 3.27
C ALA A 175 18.82 8.68 1.85
N HIS A 176 17.76 7.90 1.58
CA HIS A 176 17.27 7.65 0.23
C HIS A 176 15.80 7.95 -0.01
N ALA A 177 14.96 7.91 1.02
CA ALA A 177 13.57 8.31 0.93
C ALA A 177 13.43 9.82 1.11
N LEU A 178 12.25 10.31 0.76
CA LEU A 178 11.89 11.70 0.86
C LEU A 178 10.94 11.89 2.04
N VAL A 179 10.74 13.13 2.47
CA VAL A 179 9.81 13.47 3.56
C VAL A 179 8.40 13.02 3.19
N ASP A 180 7.72 12.35 4.13
CA ASP A 180 6.35 11.83 4.02
C ASP A 180 6.11 11.00 2.75
N ASP A 181 7.08 10.16 2.38
CA ASP A 181 7.11 9.48 1.08
C ASP A 181 7.01 7.96 1.19
N LEU A 182 7.27 7.39 2.36
CA LEU A 182 7.34 5.95 2.60
C LEU A 182 6.20 5.47 3.49
N SER A 183 5.63 4.31 3.13
CA SER A 183 4.74 3.55 4.00
C SER A 183 5.46 2.31 4.50
N ILE A 184 5.38 2.03 5.79
CA ILE A 184 5.98 0.83 6.39
C ILE A 184 4.88 -0.04 6.97
N ILE A 185 4.93 -1.33 6.68
CA ILE A 185 4.02 -2.34 7.21
C ILE A 185 4.84 -3.27 8.10
N LEU A 186 4.54 -3.29 9.39
CA LEU A 186 5.01 -4.31 10.31
C LEU A 186 4.02 -5.47 10.25
N GLY A 187 4.35 -6.48 9.45
CA GLY A 187 3.41 -7.55 9.07
C GLY A 187 4.10 -8.86 8.74
N GLY A 188 3.51 -9.65 7.85
CA GLY A 188 3.99 -10.98 7.50
C GLY A 188 3.39 -12.12 8.34
N PRO A 189 3.94 -13.35 8.22
CA PRO A 189 3.41 -14.54 8.87
C PRO A 189 3.46 -14.51 10.41
N GLY A 190 4.51 -13.93 10.98
CA GLY A 190 4.70 -13.81 12.42
C GLY A 190 3.83 -12.74 13.11
N GLU A 191 4.13 -12.47 14.38
CA GLU A 191 3.45 -11.49 15.22
C GLU A 191 4.45 -10.42 15.70
N CYS A 192 4.28 -9.20 15.20
CA CYS A 192 5.18 -8.08 15.49
C CYS A 192 5.25 -7.73 16.98
N GLY A 193 4.13 -7.87 17.72
CA GLY A 193 4.06 -7.60 19.15
C GLY A 193 4.90 -8.52 20.03
N LEU A 194 5.41 -9.63 19.50
CA LEU A 194 6.32 -10.55 20.21
C LEU A 194 7.79 -10.14 20.12
N HIS A 195 8.12 -9.12 19.31
CA HIS A 195 9.47 -8.62 19.23
C HIS A 195 9.91 -7.98 20.56
N PRO A 196 11.08 -8.33 21.15
CA PRO A 196 11.51 -7.81 22.45
C PRO A 196 11.57 -6.27 22.55
N ASN A 197 11.90 -5.61 21.44
CA ASN A 197 11.97 -4.15 21.31
C ASN A 197 10.79 -3.55 20.50
N PHE A 198 9.64 -4.23 20.39
CA PHE A 198 8.54 -3.80 19.52
C PHE A 198 8.18 -2.31 19.66
N LEU A 199 7.89 -1.83 20.88
CA LEU A 199 7.51 -0.43 21.12
C LEU A 199 8.61 0.57 20.75
N GLU A 200 9.88 0.21 21.00
CA GLU A 200 11.02 1.04 20.61
C GLU A 200 11.14 1.15 19.09
N ILE A 201 10.95 0.04 18.37
CA ILE A 201 10.95 0.01 16.90
C ILE A 201 9.82 0.90 16.35
N VAL A 202 8.59 0.74 16.85
CA VAL A 202 7.44 1.56 16.42
C VAL A 202 7.72 3.04 16.67
N HIS A 203 8.24 3.38 17.86
CA HIS A 203 8.59 4.76 18.20
C HIS A 203 9.61 5.36 17.22
N ARG A 204 10.66 4.61 16.88
CA ARG A 204 11.73 5.07 15.98
C ARG A 204 11.25 5.20 14.54
N LEU A 205 10.46 4.25 14.05
CA LEU A 205 9.92 4.27 12.67
C LEU A 205 8.89 5.40 12.50
N ALA A 206 7.93 5.53 13.42
CA ALA A 206 6.93 6.60 13.37
C ALA A 206 7.56 7.99 13.53
N GLY A 207 8.66 8.09 14.29
CA GLY A 207 9.40 9.34 14.47
C GLY A 207 10.23 9.79 13.27
N SER A 208 10.36 8.98 12.22
CA SER A 208 11.10 9.38 11.02
C SER A 208 10.26 10.30 10.12
N ASP A 209 10.85 11.39 9.65
CA ASP A 209 10.21 12.33 8.72
C ASP A 209 9.96 11.70 7.34
N SER A 210 10.70 10.65 6.99
CA SER A 210 10.50 9.94 5.72
C SER A 210 9.27 9.02 5.73
N VAL A 211 8.82 8.62 6.91
CA VAL A 211 7.70 7.69 7.08
C VAL A 211 6.39 8.48 7.14
N ARG A 212 5.56 8.31 6.12
CA ARG A 212 4.21 8.88 6.01
C ARG A 212 3.23 8.14 6.92
N GLN A 213 3.25 6.81 6.85
CA GLN A 213 2.34 5.94 7.58
C GLN A 213 3.06 4.67 8.04
N LEU A 214 2.73 4.23 9.24
CA LEU A 214 3.21 2.98 9.83
C LEU A 214 2.01 2.07 10.11
N PHE A 215 1.88 1.03 9.31
CA PHE A 215 0.89 -0.02 9.50
C PHE A 215 1.43 -1.09 10.44
N ILE A 216 0.61 -1.53 11.38
CA ILE A 216 0.93 -2.61 12.31
C ILE A 216 -0.13 -3.67 12.14
N GLU A 217 0.22 -4.80 11.52
CA GLU A 217 -0.66 -5.94 11.36
C GLU A 217 -0.43 -6.93 12.50
N THR A 218 -1.51 -7.29 13.20
CA THR A 218 -1.44 -8.15 14.38
C THR A 218 -2.62 -9.12 14.43
N TYR A 219 -2.42 -10.30 15.03
CA TYR A 219 -3.50 -11.20 15.42
C TYR A 219 -4.20 -10.72 16.70
N GLY A 220 -3.72 -9.65 17.34
CA GLY A 220 -4.36 -9.01 18.51
C GLY A 220 -4.12 -9.72 19.84
N LEU A 221 -3.49 -10.89 19.86
CA LEU A 221 -3.22 -11.63 21.10
C LEU A 221 -2.10 -11.00 21.94
N ALA A 222 -1.11 -10.38 21.31
CA ALA A 222 -0.04 -9.66 22.01
C ALA A 222 -0.41 -8.22 22.42
N LEU A 223 -1.60 -7.75 22.02
CA LEU A 223 -2.04 -6.37 22.17
C LEU A 223 -2.67 -6.08 23.54
N THR A 224 -1.88 -6.22 24.61
CA THR A 224 -2.36 -5.97 25.98
C THR A 224 -2.74 -4.50 26.19
N PRO A 225 -3.57 -4.15 27.20
CA PRO A 225 -3.91 -2.76 27.50
C PRO A 225 -2.70 -1.85 27.73
N GLU A 226 -1.61 -2.39 28.29
CA GLU A 226 -0.35 -1.68 28.49
C GLU A 226 0.31 -1.36 27.13
N MET A 227 0.32 -2.32 26.19
CA MET A 227 0.81 -2.12 24.83
C MET A 227 0.00 -1.04 24.10
N GLN A 228 -1.32 -1.07 24.23
CA GLN A 228 -2.23 -0.07 23.63
C GLN A 228 -1.98 1.33 24.20
N THR A 229 -1.72 1.43 25.51
CA THR A 229 -1.38 2.70 26.17
C THR A 229 -0.04 3.22 25.65
N ALA A 230 0.98 2.37 25.61
CA ALA A 230 2.31 2.74 25.14
C ALA A 230 2.33 3.19 23.67
N LEU A 231 1.58 2.52 22.79
CA LEU A 231 1.41 2.96 21.39
C LEU A 231 0.78 4.36 21.30
N ASN A 232 -0.18 4.68 22.18
CA ASN A 232 -0.84 5.99 22.22
C ASN A 232 0.08 7.13 22.67
N GLU A 233 1.06 6.80 23.52
CA GLU A 233 2.02 7.75 24.09
C GLU A 233 3.18 8.07 23.12
N ILE A 234 3.31 7.33 22.01
CA ILE A 234 4.31 7.63 20.98
C ILE A 234 4.08 9.06 20.44
N PRO A 235 5.12 9.92 20.36
CA PRO A 235 4.95 11.30 19.93
C PRO A 235 4.27 11.46 18.57
N ALA A 236 4.55 10.58 17.61
CA ALA A 236 3.96 10.56 16.27
C ALA A 236 2.89 9.46 16.09
N ALA A 237 2.12 9.16 17.14
CA ALA A 237 1.12 8.10 17.12
C ALA A 237 0.07 8.26 16.00
N GLU A 238 -0.19 9.49 15.54
CA GLU A 238 -1.11 9.77 14.41
C GLU A 238 -0.68 9.14 13.08
N LYS A 239 0.60 8.80 12.91
CA LYS A 239 1.10 8.06 11.74
C LYS A 239 0.78 6.56 11.81
N ILE A 240 0.39 6.04 12.98
CA ILE A 240 0.16 4.61 13.21
C ILE A 240 -1.24 4.22 12.74
N GLN A 241 -1.29 3.13 11.97
CA GLN A 241 -2.48 2.45 11.50
C GLN A 241 -2.44 1.00 12.03
N LEU A 242 -3.16 0.74 13.13
CA LEU A 242 -3.18 -0.58 13.76
C LEU A 242 -4.26 -1.45 13.09
N ILE A 243 -3.88 -2.56 12.49
CA ILE A 243 -4.76 -3.50 11.80
C ILE A 243 -4.81 -4.80 12.62
N ILE A 244 -5.97 -5.10 13.18
CA ILE A 244 -6.22 -6.32 13.96
C ILE A 244 -6.94 -7.32 13.07
N ARG A 245 -6.35 -8.50 12.88
CA ARG A 245 -6.92 -9.58 12.06
C ARG A 245 -8.07 -10.27 12.79
N CYS A 246 -9.26 -9.74 12.62
CA CYS A 246 -10.54 -10.23 13.14
C CYS A 246 -11.28 -11.07 12.07
N ASN A 247 -10.66 -12.17 11.64
CA ASN A 247 -11.22 -13.00 10.56
C ASN A 247 -12.53 -13.73 10.93
N THR A 248 -12.96 -13.72 12.19
CA THR A 248 -14.15 -14.43 12.66
C THR A 248 -14.58 -13.92 14.03
N LEU A 249 -15.87 -13.97 14.31
CA LEU A 249 -16.51 -13.76 15.61
C LEU A 249 -16.93 -15.09 16.27
N GLN A 250 -16.71 -16.23 15.60
CA GLN A 250 -17.01 -17.57 16.09
C GLN A 250 -15.75 -18.35 16.49
N ALA A 251 -15.81 -19.02 17.66
CA ALA A 251 -14.65 -19.69 18.28
C ALA A 251 -14.18 -20.95 17.52
N ASP A 252 -15.11 -21.71 16.96
CA ASP A 252 -14.81 -22.89 16.14
C ASP A 252 -14.08 -22.50 14.84
N ARG A 253 -14.54 -21.43 14.17
CA ARG A 253 -13.88 -20.86 12.99
C ARG A 253 -12.52 -20.26 13.34
N PHE A 254 -12.38 -19.63 14.51
CA PHE A 254 -11.09 -19.11 14.97
C PHE A 254 -10.07 -20.26 15.12
N SER A 255 -10.51 -21.35 15.76
CA SER A 255 -9.69 -22.56 15.87
C SER A 255 -9.33 -23.16 14.50
N ALA A 256 -10.25 -23.15 13.54
CA ALA A 256 -9.99 -23.63 12.18
C ALA A 256 -9.01 -22.74 11.41
N LEU A 257 -9.04 -21.43 11.64
CA LEU A 257 -8.20 -20.44 10.95
C LEU A 257 -6.81 -20.30 11.56
N TYR A 258 -6.67 -20.49 12.87
CA TYR A 258 -5.44 -20.20 13.61
C TYR A 258 -4.88 -21.39 14.42
N GLY A 259 -5.57 -22.52 14.45
CA GLY A 259 -5.11 -23.74 15.12
C GLY A 259 -5.22 -23.73 16.66
N VAL A 260 -5.81 -22.70 17.26
CA VAL A 260 -5.95 -22.54 18.73
C VAL A 260 -7.30 -21.93 19.08
N ASP A 261 -7.82 -22.24 20.27
CA ASP A 261 -9.07 -21.65 20.79
C ASP A 261 -8.76 -20.45 21.70
N ARG A 262 -8.49 -19.29 21.10
CA ARG A 262 -8.15 -18.04 21.82
C ARG A 262 -8.91 -16.80 21.35
N LEU A 263 -10.07 -17.01 20.71
CA LEU A 263 -10.91 -15.90 20.26
C LEU A 263 -11.32 -14.99 21.43
N ALA A 264 -11.71 -15.56 22.57
CA ALA A 264 -12.13 -14.79 23.74
C ALA A 264 -11.03 -13.83 24.22
N GLN A 265 -9.77 -14.25 24.18
CA GLN A 265 -8.62 -13.40 24.52
C GLN A 265 -8.45 -12.26 23.51
N GLN A 266 -8.52 -12.56 22.20
CA GLN A 266 -8.46 -11.53 21.16
C GLN A 266 -9.57 -10.49 21.35
N LEU A 267 -10.82 -10.95 21.53
CA LEU A 267 -11.97 -10.07 21.68
C LEU A 267 -11.89 -9.22 22.95
N GLN A 268 -11.29 -9.72 24.04
CA GLN A 268 -11.05 -8.93 25.24
C GLN A 268 -10.10 -7.75 24.98
N HIS A 269 -9.03 -7.95 24.23
CA HIS A 269 -8.10 -6.87 23.86
C HIS A 269 -8.74 -5.87 22.91
N VAL A 270 -9.56 -6.34 21.97
CA VAL A 270 -10.34 -5.49 21.06
C VAL A 270 -11.35 -4.64 21.84
N GLN A 271 -12.09 -5.22 22.79
CA GLN A 271 -13.02 -4.49 23.66
C GLN A 271 -12.33 -3.38 24.46
N ALA A 272 -11.09 -3.61 24.91
CA ALA A 272 -10.31 -2.58 25.59
C ALA A 272 -10.03 -1.38 24.67
N LEU A 273 -9.80 -1.59 23.37
CA LEU A 273 -9.66 -0.52 22.39
C LEU A 273 -10.99 0.16 22.08
N GLU A 274 -12.07 -0.60 21.90
CA GLU A 274 -13.42 -0.08 21.64
C GLU A 274 -13.85 0.93 22.71
N ALA A 275 -13.45 0.69 23.97
CA ALA A 275 -13.76 1.55 25.11
C ALA A 275 -12.95 2.86 25.19
N ARG A 276 -11.92 3.04 24.35
CA ARG A 276 -11.05 4.23 24.38
C ARG A 276 -11.58 5.35 23.51
N THR A 277 -11.58 6.56 24.08
CA THR A 277 -11.96 7.80 23.38
C THR A 277 -10.77 8.73 23.12
N ASP A 278 -9.59 8.33 23.58
CA ASP A 278 -8.34 9.13 23.57
C ASP A 278 -7.29 8.57 22.61
N LEU A 279 -7.70 7.71 21.68
CA LEU A 279 -6.82 7.11 20.67
C LEU A 279 -6.25 8.19 19.74
N ARG A 280 -4.93 8.25 19.68
CA ARG A 280 -4.14 9.10 18.78
C ARG A 280 -3.76 8.41 17.48
N TYR A 281 -3.90 7.08 17.42
CA TYR A 281 -3.69 6.26 16.23
C TYR A 281 -5.01 5.72 15.69
N THR A 282 -5.01 5.30 14.42
CA THR A 282 -6.21 4.72 13.79
C THR A 282 -6.22 3.21 13.99
N VAL A 283 -7.41 2.63 14.21
CA VAL A 283 -7.59 1.18 14.41
C VAL A 283 -8.53 0.62 13.36
N TYR A 284 -8.13 -0.51 12.78
CA TYR A 284 -8.93 -1.30 11.85
C TYR A 284 -9.13 -2.72 12.39
N ALA A 285 -10.35 -3.22 12.24
CA ALA A 285 -10.66 -4.64 12.33
C ALA A 285 -10.68 -5.20 10.91
N GLU A 286 -9.67 -6.01 10.56
CA GLU A 286 -9.56 -6.63 9.25
C GLU A 286 -10.19 -8.02 9.23
N MET A 287 -10.99 -8.29 8.22
CA MET A 287 -11.40 -9.63 7.83
C MET A 287 -10.95 -9.95 6.40
N LEU A 288 -10.15 -11.00 6.28
CA LEU A 288 -9.87 -11.66 5.01
C LEU A 288 -11.14 -12.40 4.57
N ARG A 289 -11.68 -11.99 3.42
CA ARG A 289 -12.91 -12.58 2.88
C ARG A 289 -12.63 -14.00 2.35
N MET A 290 -13.05 -15.00 3.11
CA MET A 290 -12.91 -16.42 2.80
C MET A 290 -14.28 -17.11 2.81
N GLU A 291 -14.39 -18.29 2.19
CA GLU A 291 -15.64 -19.06 2.22
C GLU A 291 -16.10 -19.40 3.65
N ILE A 292 -15.15 -19.66 4.57
CA ILE A 292 -15.45 -20.08 5.95
C ILE A 292 -16.12 -18.98 6.80
N ASN A 293 -15.88 -17.71 6.48
CA ASN A 293 -16.34 -16.56 7.26
C ASN A 293 -17.19 -15.57 6.43
N ALA A 294 -17.55 -15.93 5.19
CA ALA A 294 -18.26 -15.04 4.28
C ALA A 294 -19.63 -14.57 4.82
N ASP A 295 -20.27 -15.38 5.66
CA ASP A 295 -21.53 -15.09 6.33
C ASP A 295 -21.40 -14.16 7.54
N GLU A 296 -20.18 -13.90 8.03
CA GLU A 296 -19.93 -13.02 9.19
C GLU A 296 -19.58 -11.58 8.79
N VAL A 297 -19.53 -11.27 7.49
CA VAL A 297 -19.15 -9.94 7.00
C VAL A 297 -20.06 -8.86 7.60
N ASP A 298 -21.38 -9.03 7.51
CA ASP A 298 -22.35 -8.07 8.04
C ASP A 298 -22.30 -7.96 9.56
N ASP A 299 -22.10 -9.09 10.25
CA ASP A 299 -21.97 -9.14 11.72
C ASP A 299 -20.74 -8.36 12.21
N LEU A 300 -19.62 -8.42 11.46
CA LEU A 300 -18.42 -7.64 11.76
C LEU A 300 -18.67 -6.13 11.61
N PHE A 301 -19.36 -5.70 10.54
CA PHE A 301 -19.73 -4.30 10.36
C PHE A 301 -20.65 -3.82 11.48
N GLU A 302 -21.68 -4.60 11.83
CA GLU A 302 -22.61 -4.22 12.89
C GLU A 302 -21.91 -4.14 14.24
N ARG A 303 -20.97 -5.04 14.54
CA ARG A 303 -20.17 -5.01 15.77
C ARG A 303 -19.42 -3.69 15.96
N PHE A 304 -18.77 -3.18 14.92
CA PHE A 304 -17.90 -2.01 15.03
C PHE A 304 -18.57 -0.68 14.66
N LYS A 305 -19.82 -0.71 14.17
CA LYS A 305 -20.58 0.45 13.67
C LYS A 305 -20.65 1.65 14.61
N GLU A 306 -20.77 1.41 15.92
CA GLU A 306 -20.88 2.47 16.94
C GLU A 306 -19.54 2.72 17.67
N THR A 307 -18.45 2.13 17.18
CA THR A 307 -17.11 2.24 17.77
C THR A 307 -16.23 3.21 16.96
N GLY A 308 -15.06 3.57 17.50
CA GLY A 308 -14.02 4.29 16.75
C GLY A 308 -13.19 3.40 15.80
N ILE A 309 -13.49 2.10 15.73
CA ILE A 309 -12.73 1.12 14.93
C ILE A 309 -13.37 0.97 13.55
N GLN A 310 -12.55 1.08 12.50
CA GLN A 310 -13.00 0.92 11.12
C GLN A 310 -12.91 -0.55 10.68
N VAL A 311 -13.85 -1.01 9.87
CA VAL A 311 -13.78 -2.37 9.31
C VAL A 311 -13.06 -2.36 7.97
N LEU A 312 -12.10 -3.26 7.80
CA LEU A 312 -11.37 -3.47 6.55
C LEU A 312 -11.68 -4.87 6.01
N LEU A 313 -12.18 -4.95 4.78
CA LEU A 313 -12.34 -6.22 4.07
C LEU A 313 -11.16 -6.40 3.12
N ALA A 314 -10.32 -7.39 3.39
CA ALA A 314 -9.16 -7.71 2.58
C ALA A 314 -9.39 -8.96 1.73
N ALA A 315 -8.72 -9.01 0.58
CA ALA A 315 -8.73 -10.17 -0.30
C ALA A 315 -7.84 -11.29 0.29
N TYR A 316 -8.26 -12.54 0.14
CA TYR A 316 -7.44 -13.68 0.50
C TYR A 316 -6.34 -13.90 -0.56
N ASN A 317 -5.08 -13.74 -0.16
CA ASN A 317 -3.90 -13.97 -1.00
C ASN A 317 -3.57 -15.47 -1.08
N ARG A 318 -3.42 -16.00 -2.30
CA ARG A 318 -3.10 -17.43 -2.53
C ARG A 318 -1.60 -17.74 -2.57
N PHE A 319 -0.76 -16.73 -2.35
CA PHE A 319 0.70 -16.81 -2.40
C PHE A 319 1.19 -17.44 -3.71
N ALA A 320 0.66 -16.92 -4.81
CA ALA A 320 0.93 -17.39 -6.17
C ALA A 320 0.75 -18.91 -6.34
N GLY A 321 -0.35 -19.43 -5.79
CA GLY A 321 -0.75 -20.84 -5.89
C GLY A 321 -0.19 -21.76 -4.79
N ARG A 322 0.55 -21.22 -3.81
CA ARG A 322 1.05 -22.00 -2.66
C ARG A 322 -0.03 -22.32 -1.62
N LEU A 323 -1.13 -21.57 -1.63
CA LEU A 323 -2.31 -21.83 -0.81
C LEU A 323 -3.50 -22.31 -1.65
N PRO A 324 -4.38 -23.15 -1.06
CA PRO A 324 -5.61 -23.56 -1.72
C PRO A 324 -6.52 -22.36 -2.00
N GLU A 325 -7.44 -22.52 -2.94
CA GLU A 325 -8.50 -21.52 -3.15
C GLU A 325 -9.41 -21.49 -1.92
N ARG A 326 -9.63 -20.28 -1.39
CA ARG A 326 -10.54 -20.02 -0.27
C ARG A 326 -11.34 -18.74 -0.47
N ARG A 327 -11.13 -18.02 -1.58
CA ARG A 327 -11.83 -16.76 -1.87
C ARG A 327 -13.29 -17.06 -2.13
N ALA A 328 -14.17 -16.24 -1.56
CA ALA A 328 -15.60 -16.28 -1.89
C ALA A 328 -15.89 -15.80 -3.33
N ALA A 329 -15.01 -14.95 -3.90
CA ALA A 329 -15.07 -14.49 -5.27
C ALA A 329 -13.66 -14.06 -5.75
N ASP A 330 -13.34 -14.35 -7.01
CA ASP A 330 -12.11 -13.85 -7.64
C ASP A 330 -12.34 -12.46 -8.24
N LEU A 331 -11.64 -11.46 -7.72
CA LEU A 331 -11.71 -10.06 -8.16
C LEU A 331 -10.49 -9.65 -9.00
N THR A 332 -9.63 -10.62 -9.37
CA THR A 332 -8.44 -10.36 -10.18
C THR A 332 -8.84 -9.80 -11.55
N PRO A 333 -8.22 -8.70 -12.03
CA PRO A 333 -8.47 -8.18 -13.35
C PRO A 333 -8.25 -9.23 -14.44
N LEU A 334 -9.11 -9.23 -15.45
CA LEU A 334 -9.07 -10.18 -16.58
C LEU A 334 -7.77 -10.08 -17.38
N HIS A 335 -7.24 -8.86 -17.52
CA HIS A 335 -6.00 -8.61 -18.23
C HIS A 335 -4.89 -8.32 -17.23
N ARG A 336 -3.81 -9.09 -17.32
CA ARG A 336 -2.61 -8.87 -16.53
C ARG A 336 -1.79 -7.73 -17.12
N ASP A 337 -1.39 -6.81 -16.25
CA ASP A 337 -0.42 -5.75 -16.53
C ASP A 337 0.85 -5.94 -15.67
N PHE A 338 1.69 -4.92 -15.59
CA PHE A 338 2.86 -4.91 -14.72
C PHE A 338 2.47 -5.05 -13.24
N CYS A 339 3.35 -5.71 -12.49
CA CYS A 339 3.21 -5.92 -11.06
C CYS A 339 3.60 -4.67 -10.26
N TRP A 340 2.66 -4.14 -9.47
CA TRP A 340 2.91 -3.03 -8.54
C TRP A 340 3.93 -3.36 -7.46
N HIS A 341 3.91 -4.58 -6.91
CA HIS A 341 4.87 -4.98 -5.88
C HIS A 341 6.31 -4.94 -6.39
N LEU A 342 6.56 -5.33 -7.65
CA LEU A 342 7.91 -5.22 -8.22
C LEU A 342 8.32 -3.76 -8.45
N ALA A 343 7.36 -2.87 -8.69
CA ALA A 343 7.60 -1.46 -8.93
C ALA A 343 7.85 -0.66 -7.64
N ARG A 344 7.28 -1.09 -6.51
CA ARG A 344 7.13 -0.24 -5.31
C ARG A 344 7.53 -0.86 -3.99
N ASP A 345 7.52 -2.18 -3.88
CA ASP A 345 7.53 -2.85 -2.59
C ASP A 345 8.85 -3.58 -2.33
N VAL A 346 9.25 -3.62 -1.07
CA VAL A 346 10.30 -4.50 -0.56
C VAL A 346 9.74 -5.25 0.64
N TYR A 347 9.99 -6.55 0.71
CA TYR A 347 9.64 -7.38 1.86
C TYR A 347 10.93 -7.85 2.55
N ILE A 348 11.03 -7.68 3.86
CA ILE A 348 12.13 -8.19 4.69
C ILE A 348 11.54 -9.14 5.73
N ASN A 349 12.00 -10.40 5.73
CA ASN A 349 11.51 -11.38 6.70
C ASN A 349 12.26 -11.28 8.05
N ALA A 350 11.79 -11.99 9.07
CA ALA A 350 12.38 -11.97 10.41
C ALA A 350 13.83 -12.52 10.51
N GLU A 351 14.31 -13.21 9.47
CA GLU A 351 15.69 -13.70 9.35
C GLU A 351 16.57 -12.74 8.53
N ALA A 352 16.08 -11.50 8.32
CA ALA A 352 16.71 -10.45 7.52
C ALA A 352 16.95 -10.84 6.06
N LYS A 353 16.12 -11.73 5.50
CA LYS A 353 16.16 -12.10 4.09
C LYS A 353 15.19 -11.24 3.29
N ILE A 354 15.65 -10.83 2.11
CA ILE A 354 14.89 -9.99 1.17
C ILE A 354 14.61 -10.83 -0.09
N PRO A 355 13.45 -11.49 -0.20
CA PRO A 355 13.05 -12.18 -1.44
C PRO A 355 12.69 -11.18 -2.54
N LEU A 356 12.51 -11.66 -3.77
CA LEU A 356 12.04 -10.81 -4.87
C LEU A 356 10.63 -10.23 -4.63
N CYS A 357 9.79 -10.90 -3.85
CA CYS A 357 8.41 -10.46 -3.59
C CYS A 357 7.85 -11.12 -2.33
N LYS A 358 6.89 -10.47 -1.64
CA LYS A 358 6.15 -11.00 -0.47
C LYS A 358 5.45 -12.35 -0.71
N GLN A 359 5.23 -12.71 -1.98
CA GLN A 359 4.71 -14.02 -2.38
C GLN A 359 5.65 -15.18 -1.98
N ASP A 360 6.88 -14.87 -1.59
CA ASP A 360 7.83 -15.78 -0.97
C ASP A 360 8.20 -15.35 0.46
N PRO A 361 7.28 -15.42 1.43
CA PRO A 361 7.47 -14.83 2.76
C PRO A 361 8.60 -15.51 3.56
N TYR A 362 9.02 -16.70 3.15
CA TYR A 362 10.07 -17.49 3.78
C TYR A 362 11.40 -17.47 3.02
N ALA A 363 11.51 -16.68 1.95
CA ALA A 363 12.74 -16.55 1.16
C ALA A 363 13.32 -17.92 0.71
N LEU A 364 12.46 -18.80 0.19
CA LEU A 364 12.84 -20.12 -0.32
C LEU A 364 13.08 -20.14 -1.83
N GLY A 365 12.76 -19.04 -2.50
CA GLY A 365 12.90 -18.86 -3.94
C GLY A 365 14.36 -18.69 -4.40
N PRO A 366 14.55 -18.64 -5.72
CA PRO A 366 15.88 -18.54 -6.33
C PRO A 366 16.53 -17.16 -6.19
N MET A 367 15.76 -16.11 -5.89
CA MET A 367 16.26 -14.75 -5.67
C MET A 367 15.99 -14.35 -4.23
N VAL A 368 17.07 -14.25 -3.46
CA VAL A 368 17.07 -13.82 -2.07
C VAL A 368 18.35 -13.03 -1.81
N MET A 369 18.23 -11.86 -1.18
CA MET A 369 19.36 -11.10 -0.67
C MET A 369 19.36 -11.12 0.86
N ASP A 370 20.51 -10.84 1.46
CA ASP A 370 20.68 -10.78 2.90
C ASP A 370 20.84 -9.32 3.34
N PHE A 371 19.93 -8.85 4.19
CA PHE A 371 19.94 -7.48 4.68
C PHE A 371 21.07 -7.22 5.69
N HIS A 372 21.74 -8.23 6.23
CA HIS A 372 22.96 -8.00 7.02
C HIS A 372 24.09 -7.43 6.15
N THR A 373 24.17 -7.88 4.89
CA THR A 373 25.31 -7.58 4.00
C THR A 373 24.95 -6.68 2.82
N SER A 374 23.66 -6.48 2.55
CA SER A 374 23.15 -5.67 1.43
C SER A 374 22.37 -4.47 1.93
N THR A 375 22.28 -3.42 1.12
CA THR A 375 21.36 -2.29 1.36
C THR A 375 20.05 -2.45 0.60
N LEU A 376 19.02 -1.68 0.97
CA LEU A 376 17.79 -1.50 0.22
C LEU A 376 18.08 -1.04 -1.20
N MET A 377 19.05 -0.14 -1.39
CA MET A 377 19.42 0.34 -2.72
C MET A 377 20.10 -0.75 -3.56
N ASP A 378 20.95 -1.58 -2.96
CA ASP A 378 21.54 -2.74 -3.66
C ASP A 378 20.44 -3.68 -4.15
N TYR A 379 19.48 -4.01 -3.27
CA TYR A 379 18.30 -4.80 -3.65
C TYR A 379 17.51 -4.13 -4.78
N TRP A 380 17.25 -2.83 -4.64
CA TRP A 380 16.45 -2.07 -5.60
C TRP A 380 17.09 -2.06 -6.99
N GLN A 381 18.40 -1.82 -7.07
CA GLN A 381 19.14 -1.86 -8.33
C GLN A 381 19.22 -3.27 -8.91
N HIS A 382 19.53 -4.27 -8.07
CA HIS A 382 19.65 -5.66 -8.49
C HIS A 382 18.35 -6.19 -9.12
N THR A 383 17.21 -5.74 -8.60
CA THR A 383 15.87 -6.20 -9.03
C THR A 383 15.27 -5.40 -10.19
N LEU A 384 15.94 -4.35 -10.66
CA LEU A 384 15.44 -3.45 -11.70
C LEU A 384 15.13 -4.17 -13.02
N ALA A 385 15.95 -5.16 -13.39
CA ALA A 385 15.74 -5.91 -14.62
C ALA A 385 14.40 -6.67 -14.63
N TRP A 386 13.95 -7.17 -13.47
CA TRP A 386 12.67 -7.88 -13.36
C TRP A 386 11.46 -6.95 -13.33
N HIS A 387 11.58 -5.77 -12.71
CA HIS A 387 10.59 -4.70 -12.90
C HIS A 387 10.47 -4.32 -14.38
N ALA A 388 11.60 -4.11 -15.05
CA ALA A 388 11.64 -3.76 -16.46
C ALA A 388 11.12 -4.89 -17.37
N ALA A 389 11.19 -6.16 -16.94
CA ALA A 389 10.55 -7.28 -17.62
C ALA A 389 9.03 -7.28 -17.40
N SER A 390 8.60 -7.03 -16.16
CA SER A 390 7.18 -6.89 -15.76
C SER A 390 6.45 -5.80 -16.54
N VAL A 391 7.04 -4.60 -16.64
CA VAL A 391 6.48 -3.47 -17.43
C VAL A 391 6.33 -3.82 -18.90
N ARG A 392 7.18 -4.69 -19.43
CA ARG A 392 7.16 -5.13 -20.83
C ARG A 392 6.37 -6.43 -21.05
N GLY A 393 5.60 -6.87 -20.04
CA GLY A 393 4.76 -8.06 -20.11
C GLY A 393 5.51 -9.40 -20.10
N ARG A 394 6.84 -9.42 -19.87
CA ARG A 394 7.67 -10.63 -19.87
C ARG A 394 7.72 -11.30 -18.50
N HIS A 395 6.54 -11.61 -17.94
CA HIS A 395 6.42 -12.11 -16.57
C HIS A 395 7.04 -13.50 -16.37
N GLU A 396 7.07 -14.31 -17.42
CA GLU A 396 7.69 -15.64 -17.45
C GLU A 396 9.22 -15.62 -17.25
N SER A 397 9.86 -14.47 -17.51
CA SER A 397 11.30 -14.28 -17.32
C SER A 397 11.69 -13.89 -15.90
N ILE A 398 10.70 -13.66 -15.03
CA ILE A 398 10.89 -13.25 -13.64
C ILE A 398 11.01 -14.53 -12.80
N PRO A 399 11.99 -14.65 -11.90
CA PRO A 399 12.26 -15.88 -11.15
C PRO A 399 11.29 -16.06 -9.96
N MET A 400 10.00 -15.88 -10.23
CA MET A 400 8.86 -16.02 -9.32
C MET A 400 7.66 -16.56 -10.12
N PRO A 401 6.69 -17.23 -9.47
CA PRO A 401 5.47 -17.73 -10.12
C PRO A 401 4.48 -16.61 -10.46
N CYS A 402 4.94 -15.56 -11.15
CA CYS A 402 4.17 -14.34 -11.42
C CYS A 402 2.86 -14.60 -12.17
N LEU A 403 2.84 -15.57 -13.10
CA LEU A 403 1.64 -15.92 -13.87
C LEU A 403 0.54 -16.59 -13.03
N GLN A 404 0.87 -17.08 -11.83
CA GLN A 404 -0.08 -17.67 -10.88
C GLN A 404 -0.44 -16.69 -9.73
N CYS A 405 0.16 -15.51 -9.73
CA CYS A 405 -0.06 -14.48 -8.71
C CYS A 405 -1.29 -13.66 -9.04
N ASP A 406 -2.15 -13.46 -8.04
CA ASP A 406 -3.37 -12.66 -8.04
C ASP A 406 -3.22 -11.33 -7.28
N GLU A 407 -2.00 -10.94 -6.91
CA GLU A 407 -1.74 -9.72 -6.14
C GLU A 407 -1.11 -8.60 -6.98
N TRP A 408 -0.72 -8.86 -8.23
CA TRP A 408 0.06 -7.95 -9.08
C TRP A 408 -0.58 -6.56 -9.30
N TYR A 409 -1.91 -6.47 -9.21
CA TYR A 409 -2.69 -5.23 -9.39
C TYR A 409 -2.99 -4.53 -8.06
N THR A 410 -2.74 -5.19 -6.93
CA THR A 410 -2.95 -4.59 -5.62
C THR A 410 -1.90 -3.52 -5.38
N PHE A 411 -2.33 -2.41 -4.79
CA PHE A 411 -1.47 -1.26 -4.55
C PHE A 411 -1.40 -1.01 -3.06
N ASN A 412 -0.21 -1.21 -2.49
CA ASN A 412 0.06 -0.90 -1.10
C ASN A 412 0.36 0.59 -0.94
N ALA A 413 -0.47 1.25 -0.12
CA ALA A 413 -0.37 2.63 0.39
C ALA A 413 -0.21 3.78 -0.62
#